data_AF-A0A7S9D0W9-F1
#
_entry.id   AF-A0A7S9D0W9-F1
#
_cell.length_a   1.000
_cell.length_b   1.000
_cell.length_c   1.000
_cell.angle_alpha   90.00
_cell.angle_beta   90.00
_cell.angle_gamma   90.00
#
_symmetry.space_group_name_H-M   'P 1'
#
loop_
_entity.id
_entity.type
_entity.pdbx_description
1 polymer ?
#
loop_
_entity_poly.entity_id
_entity_poly.type
_entity_poly.pdbx_seq_one_letter_code
_entity_poly.pdbx_strand_id
1 'polypeptide(L)'
;MFSAFSSIDYQSIRAGTPAEIAVKRLNGIGEVLSGLDISAIHTQDDMARALWTLDTAEKCIRMILTEFRTERTSDVVREANRLIEMIEAAREEVSGYRDGGRILS
;
A
#
# COMPACT_ATOMS: atom_id res chain seq x y z
N MET A 1 -9.53 -6.69 11.42
CA MET A 1 -9.85 -5.45 10.68
C MET A 1 -9.09 -4.29 11.34
N PHE A 2 -8.02 -3.80 10.72
CA PHE A 2 -7.25 -2.66 11.25
C PHE A 2 -7.85 -1.33 10.76
N SER A 3 -8.09 -0.39 11.68
CA SER A 3 -8.82 0.88 11.44
C SER A 3 -7.93 2.09 11.15
N ALA A 4 -6.71 1.87 10.64
CA ALA A 4 -5.67 2.91 10.55
C ALA A 4 -5.84 3.95 9.41
N PHE A 5 -6.86 3.81 8.56
CA PHE A 5 -6.99 4.59 7.30
C PHE A 5 -8.28 5.39 7.16
N SER A 6 -9.05 5.54 8.24
CA SER A 6 -10.43 6.06 8.20
C SER A 6 -10.57 7.59 8.10
N SER A 7 -9.55 8.33 7.65
CA SER A 7 -9.64 9.80 7.58
C SER A 7 -8.98 10.36 6.32
N ILE A 8 -9.68 10.32 5.17
CA ILE A 8 -9.29 11.13 4.00
C ILE A 8 -10.55 11.74 3.37
N ASP A 9 -10.62 13.07 3.42
CA ASP A 9 -11.69 13.90 2.87
C ASP A 9 -11.60 13.98 1.33
N TYR A 10 -12.73 13.71 0.66
CA TYR A 10 -12.83 13.46 -0.78
C TYR A 10 -13.13 14.73 -1.63
N GLN A 11 -12.77 15.94 -1.19
CA GLN A 11 -13.21 17.16 -1.87
C GLN A 11 -12.19 17.85 -2.81
N SER A 12 -12.71 18.13 -4.00
CA SER A 12 -12.32 19.17 -4.98
C SER A 12 -11.47 18.74 -6.21
N ILE A 13 -12.13 18.89 -7.37
CA ILE A 13 -11.59 18.90 -8.73
C ILE A 13 -11.06 20.31 -9.00
N ARG A 14 -9.90 20.62 -8.41
CA ARG A 14 -8.96 21.63 -8.92
C ARG A 14 -7.86 20.85 -9.63
N ALA A 15 -7.31 21.37 -10.74
CA ALA A 15 -6.06 20.82 -11.28
C ALA A 15 -5.00 21.03 -10.20
N GLY A 16 -4.80 20.00 -9.38
CA GLY A 16 -3.88 20.06 -8.26
C GLY A 16 -2.47 20.26 -8.76
N THR A 17 -1.58 20.75 -7.89
CA THR A 17 -0.15 20.73 -8.20
C THR A 17 0.27 19.27 -8.51
N PRO A 18 1.33 19.05 -9.32
CA PRO A 18 1.83 17.70 -9.57
C PRO A 18 2.01 16.87 -8.29
N ALA A 19 2.49 17.51 -7.21
CA ALA A 19 2.60 16.90 -5.89
C ALA A 19 1.24 16.51 -5.27
N GLU A 20 0.22 17.36 -5.36
CA GLU A 20 -1.13 17.03 -4.88
C GLU A 20 -1.75 15.86 -5.65
N ILE A 21 -1.51 15.78 -6.97
CA ILE A 21 -1.96 14.67 -7.80
C ILE A 21 -1.24 13.37 -7.40
N ALA A 22 0.05 13.45 -7.11
CA ALA A 22 0.83 12.30 -6.62
C ALA A 22 0.32 11.80 -5.28
N VAL A 23 0.06 12.70 -4.32
CA VAL A 23 -0.55 12.34 -3.03
C VAL A 23 -1.91 11.67 -3.24
N LYS A 24 -2.76 12.19 -4.13
CA LYS A 24 -4.04 11.53 -4.45
C LYS A 24 -3.86 10.11 -5.01
N ARG A 25 -2.87 9.89 -5.88
CA ARG A 25 -2.54 8.55 -6.40
C ARG A 25 -2.08 7.62 -5.29
N LEU A 26 -1.20 8.10 -4.39
CA LEU A 26 -0.73 7.34 -3.23
C LEU A 26 -1.89 6.97 -2.30
N ASN A 27 -2.80 7.91 -2.01
CA ASN A 27 -3.99 7.66 -1.20
C ASN A 27 -4.88 6.58 -1.83
N GLY A 28 -5.13 6.64 -3.15
CA GLY A 28 -5.90 5.62 -3.85
C GLY A 28 -5.26 4.23 -3.79
N ILE A 29 -3.93 4.13 -3.83
CA ILE A 29 -3.23 2.86 -3.61
C ILE A 29 -3.46 2.37 -2.17
N GLY A 30 -3.35 3.26 -1.18
CA GLY A 30 -3.65 2.95 0.22
C GLY A 30 -5.07 2.45 0.44
N GLU A 31 -6.06 3.07 -0.20
CA GLU A 31 -7.47 2.63 -0.15
C GLU A 31 -7.64 1.21 -0.69
N VAL A 32 -7.06 0.90 -1.85
CA VAL A 32 -7.11 -0.46 -2.41
C VAL A 32 -6.45 -1.47 -1.47
N LEU A 33 -5.30 -1.13 -0.89
CA LEU A 33 -4.61 -1.99 0.06
C LEU A 33 -5.37 -2.18 1.37
N SER A 34 -6.16 -1.19 1.80
CA SER A 34 -6.99 -1.31 3.01
C SER A 34 -8.09 -2.37 2.89
N GLY A 35 -8.44 -2.76 1.65
CA GLY A 35 -9.34 -3.87 1.37
C GLY A 35 -8.69 -5.25 1.43
N LEU A 36 -7.36 -5.34 1.61
CA LEU A 36 -6.66 -6.61 1.75
C LEU A 36 -6.95 -7.20 3.14
N ASP A 37 -7.85 -8.18 3.19
CA ASP A 37 -8.15 -8.91 4.41
C ASP A 37 -7.19 -10.09 4.58
N ILE A 38 -6.14 -9.89 5.39
CA ILE A 38 -5.15 -10.93 5.71
C ILE A 38 -5.82 -12.11 6.42
N SER A 39 -6.91 -11.90 7.16
CA SER A 39 -7.62 -12.98 7.86
C SER A 39 -8.38 -13.93 6.91
N ALA A 40 -8.63 -13.49 5.67
CA ALA A 40 -9.23 -14.31 4.62
C ALA A 40 -8.21 -15.17 3.84
N ILE A 41 -6.92 -15.11 4.20
CA ILE A 41 -5.88 -15.93 3.59
C ILE A 41 -5.94 -17.33 4.21
N HIS A 42 -6.42 -18.30 3.43
CA HIS A 42 -6.57 -19.68 3.89
C HIS A 42 -5.77 -20.69 3.07
N THR A 43 -5.39 -20.33 1.84
CA THR A 43 -4.64 -21.19 0.94
C THR A 43 -3.31 -20.58 0.51
N GLN A 44 -2.42 -21.41 -0.02
CA GLN A 44 -1.17 -20.94 -0.62
C GLN A 44 -1.42 -19.99 -1.80
N ASP A 45 -2.51 -20.21 -2.56
CA ASP A 45 -2.91 -19.34 -3.66
C ASP A 45 -3.41 -17.99 -3.16
N ASP A 46 -4.17 -17.94 -2.06
CA ASP A 46 -4.58 -16.68 -1.42
C ASP A 46 -3.37 -15.88 -0.97
N MET A 47 -2.40 -16.56 -0.35
CA MET A 47 -1.15 -15.95 0.10
C MET A 47 -0.34 -15.43 -1.09
N ALA A 48 -0.17 -16.23 -2.14
CA ALA A 48 0.56 -15.83 -3.34
C ALA A 48 -0.09 -14.61 -4.01
N ARG A 49 -1.43 -14.56 -4.07
CA ARG A 49 -2.18 -13.40 -4.57
C ARG A 49 -1.97 -12.17 -3.69
N ALA A 50 -2.05 -12.31 -2.37
CA ALA A 50 -1.83 -11.21 -1.43
C ALA A 50 -0.42 -10.62 -1.57
N LEU A 51 0.62 -11.47 -1.59
CA LEU A 51 2.01 -11.04 -1.79
C LEU A 51 2.20 -10.37 -3.15
N TRP A 52 1.62 -10.91 -4.22
CA TRP A 52 1.69 -10.30 -5.54
C TRP A 52 1.03 -8.92 -5.59
N THR A 53 -0.11 -8.75 -4.91
CA THR A 53 -0.77 -7.44 -4.77
C THR A 53 0.11 -6.44 -4.03
N LEU A 54 0.71 -6.85 -2.91
CA LEU A 54 1.62 -6.01 -2.11
C LEU A 54 2.85 -5.57 -2.93
N ASP A 55 3.51 -6.51 -3.61
CA ASP A 55 4.67 -6.23 -4.47
C ASP A 55 4.31 -5.31 -5.64
N THR A 56 3.10 -5.45 -6.18
CA THR A 56 2.61 -4.58 -7.27
C THR A 56 2.37 -3.15 -6.77
N ALA A 57 1.76 -3.01 -5.59
CA ALA A 57 1.56 -1.70 -4.98
C ALA A 57 2.88 -0.99 -4.65
N GLU A 58 3.86 -1.70 -4.10
CA GLU A 58 5.20 -1.15 -3.82
C GLU A 58 5.87 -0.61 -5.08
N LYS A 59 5.77 -1.35 -6.20
CA LYS A 59 6.27 -0.90 -7.50
C LYS A 59 5.56 0.36 -7.99
N CYS A 60 4.23 0.43 -7.85
CA CYS A 60 3.46 1.63 -8.21
C CYS A 60 3.89 2.85 -7.38
N ILE A 61 4.08 2.69 -6.07
CA ILE A 61 4.55 3.77 -5.18
C ILE A 61 5.96 4.24 -5.58
N ARG A 62 6.88 3.31 -5.85
CA ARG A 62 8.24 3.65 -6.30
C ARG A 62 8.26 4.35 -7.65
N MET A 63 7.36 3.99 -8.56
CA MET A 63 7.22 4.66 -9.84
C MET A 63 6.81 6.12 -9.64
N ILE A 64 5.80 6.37 -8.79
CA ILE A 64 5.39 7.73 -8.41
C ILE A 64 6.57 8.49 -7.80
N LEU A 65 7.28 7.92 -6.83
CA LEU A 65 8.47 8.57 -6.24
C LEU A 65 9.54 8.96 -7.26
N THR A 66 9.73 8.14 -8.30
CA THR A 66 10.73 8.40 -9.34
C THR A 66 10.37 9.62 -10.18
N GLU A 67 9.07 9.88 -10.39
CA GLU A 67 8.57 11.07 -11.10
C GLU A 67 8.85 12.37 -10.35
N PHE A 68 9.04 12.33 -9.02
CA PHE A 68 9.21 13.51 -8.16
C PHE A 68 10.62 13.68 -7.56
N ARG A 69 11.60 12.89 -8.01
CA ARG A 69 12.97 12.86 -7.48
C ARG A 69 13.71 14.21 -7.51
N THR A 70 13.28 15.14 -8.37
CA THR A 70 13.90 16.44 -8.60
C THR A 70 13.14 17.62 -7.99
N GLU A 71 11.93 17.39 -7.47
CA GLU A 71 11.09 18.44 -6.89
C GLU A 71 11.14 18.37 -5.35
N ARG A 72 11.12 19.54 -4.67
CA ARG A 72 11.01 19.63 -3.21
C ARG A 72 9.60 19.23 -2.77
N THR A 73 9.30 17.93 -2.79
CA THR A 73 7.98 17.35 -2.50
C THR A 73 8.03 16.47 -1.25
N SER A 74 8.38 17.09 -0.12
CA SER A 74 8.49 16.41 1.18
C SER A 74 7.24 15.61 1.56
N ASP A 75 6.05 16.09 1.17
CA ASP A 75 4.79 15.41 1.45
C ASP A 75 4.59 14.14 0.64
N VAL A 76 4.97 14.16 -0.65
CA VAL A 76 4.92 12.97 -1.53
C VAL A 76 5.88 11.91 -1.02
N VAL A 77 7.10 12.31 -0.65
CA VAL A 77 8.12 11.41 -0.10
C VAL A 77 7.66 10.80 1.22
N ARG A 78 7.11 11.63 2.12
CA ARG A 78 6.58 11.18 3.42
C ARG A 78 5.46 10.17 3.24
N GLU A 79 4.47 10.45 2.40
CA GLU A 79 3.32 9.56 2.21
C GLU A 79 3.73 8.24 1.52
N ALA A 80 4.62 8.31 0.53
CA ALA A 80 5.13 7.12 -0.13
C ALA A 80 5.92 6.21 0.84
N ASN A 81 6.79 6.78 1.67
CA ASN A 81 7.54 6.01 2.68
C ASN A 81 6.61 5.36 3.69
N ARG A 82 5.59 6.09 4.18
CA ARG A 82 4.56 5.52 5.05
C ARG A 82 3.89 4.31 4.41
N LEU A 83 3.51 4.39 3.13
CA LEU A 83 2.90 3.27 2.41
C LEU A 83 3.85 2.08 2.23
N ILE A 84 5.13 2.34 1.95
CA ILE A 84 6.15 1.29 1.85
C ILE A 84 6.31 0.55 3.18
N GLU A 85 6.43 1.27 4.30
CA GLU A 85 6.53 0.67 5.64
C GLU A 85 5.31 -0.21 5.97
N MET A 86 4.11 0.24 5.60
CA MET A 86 2.88 -0.56 5.81
C MET A 86 2.81 -1.79 4.90
N ILE A 87 3.29 -1.69 3.66
CA ILE A 87 3.41 -2.84 2.75
C ILE A 87 4.43 -3.84 3.31
N GLU A 88 5.57 -3.38 3.81
CA GLU A 88 6.58 -4.23 4.42
C GLU A 88 6.02 -4.98 5.64
N ALA A 89 5.34 -4.28 6.55
CA ALA A 89 4.67 -4.90 7.69
C ALA A 89 3.61 -5.94 7.26
N ALA A 90 2.81 -5.63 6.24
CA ALA A 90 1.82 -6.58 5.71
C ALA A 90 2.48 -7.81 5.06
N ARG A 91 3.61 -7.64 4.35
CA ARG A 91 4.39 -8.76 3.78
C ARG A 91 4.96 -9.65 4.88
N GLU A 92 5.46 -9.06 5.96
CA GLU A 92 5.94 -9.80 7.13
C GLU A 92 4.81 -10.59 7.80
N GLU A 93 3.63 -9.99 7.98
CA GLU A 93 2.46 -10.67 8.55
C GLU A 93 2.03 -11.86 7.68
N VAL A 94 1.86 -11.63 6.36
CA VAL A 94 1.48 -12.68 5.39
C VAL A 94 2.53 -13.79 5.32
N SER A 95 3.82 -13.45 5.38
CA SER A 95 4.91 -14.42 5.36
C SER A 95 5.07 -15.17 6.69
N GLY A 96 4.76 -14.54 7.82
CA GLY A 96 4.83 -15.14 9.15
C GLY A 96 3.83 -16.27 9.36
N TYR A 97 2.68 -16.25 8.65
CA TYR A 97 1.75 -17.38 8.61
C TYR A 97 2.40 -18.70 8.14
N ARG A 98 3.44 -18.61 7.29
CA ARG A 98 4.19 -19.78 6.79
C ARG A 98 4.99 -20.49 7.89
N ASP A 99 5.40 -19.77 8.94
CA ASP A 99 6.32 -20.30 9.96
C ASP A 99 5.57 -20.76 11.23
N GLY A 100 4.44 -20.11 11.56
CA GLY A 100 3.61 -20.46 12.72
C GLY A 100 2.44 -21.41 12.43
N GLY A 101 1.97 -21.46 11.18
CA GLY A 101 0.84 -22.28 10.76
C GLY A 101 1.31 -23.44 9.91
N ARG A 102 1.16 -24.66 10.43
CA ARG A 102 1.14 -25.89 9.63
C ARG A 102 0.05 -25.70 8.56
N ILE A 103 0.42 -25.23 7.37
CA ILE A 103 -0.47 -25.26 6.21
C ILE A 103 -0.67 -26.74 5.92
N LEU A 104 -1.77 -27.28 6.42
CA LEU A 104 -2.16 -28.67 6.16
C LEU A 104 -2.33 -28.82 4.66
N SER A 105 -1.65 -29.84 4.16
CA SER A 105 -1.49 -30.22 2.76
C SER A 105 -2.78 -30.35 1.98
#